data_AF-A0AAV8PIR6-F1
#
_entry.id   AF-A0AAV8PIR6-F1
#
_cell.length_a   1.000
_cell.length_b   1.000
_cell.length_c   1.000
_cell.angle_alpha   90.00
_cell.angle_beta   90.00
_cell.angle_gamma   90.00
#
_symmetry.space_group_name_H-M   'P 1'
#
loop_
_entity.id
_entity.type
_entity.pdbx_description
1 polymer ?
#
loop_
_entity_poly.entity_id
_entity_poly.type
_entity_poly.pdbx_seq_one_letter_code
_entity_poly.pdbx_strand_id
1 'polypeptide(L)'
;MAAEEGSGAPPSPRPRSPPRYPDLCGRHRLQAEVQLLSREISFLEEELQSVEGLQPVSACCKEIDDYVGANPDPLIPIFKKRNKHCCIWRWLRAMVCCNPTRTCCSANI
;
A
#
# COMPACT_ATOMS: atom_id res chain seq x y z
N MET A 1 -86.28 19.83 3.31
CA MET A 1 -86.25 20.27 1.89
C MET A 1 -85.40 21.54 1.87
N ALA A 2 -84.09 21.43 1.59
CA ALA A 2 -83.45 21.73 0.30
C ALA A 2 -83.68 23.21 -0.12
N ALA A 3 -82.69 24.07 -0.39
CA ALA A 3 -81.34 23.85 -0.89
C ALA A 3 -80.34 24.91 -0.37
N GLU A 4 -79.10 24.48 -0.09
CA GLU A 4 -77.93 25.35 0.12
C GLU A 4 -77.36 25.76 -1.26
N GLU A 5 -77.41 27.05 -1.57
CA GLU A 5 -76.75 27.64 -2.74
C GLU A 5 -75.25 27.77 -2.47
N GLY A 6 -74.46 27.00 -3.24
CA GLY A 6 -73.01 27.08 -3.22
C GLY A 6 -72.51 28.40 -3.79
N SER A 7 -71.95 29.25 -2.92
CA SER A 7 -71.17 30.42 -3.32
C SER A 7 -69.74 29.99 -3.68
N GLY A 8 -69.56 29.55 -4.93
CA GLY A 8 -68.26 29.19 -5.50
C GLY A 8 -67.45 30.43 -5.87
N ALA A 9 -66.61 30.93 -4.96
CA ALA A 9 -65.58 31.91 -5.30
C ALA A 9 -64.48 31.23 -6.16
N PRO A 10 -64.04 31.83 -7.28
CA PRO A 10 -62.94 31.27 -8.06
C PRO A 10 -61.64 31.33 -7.25
N PRO A 11 -60.80 30.27 -7.26
CA PRO A 11 -59.53 30.28 -6.55
C PRO A 11 -58.63 31.39 -7.10
N SER A 12 -58.02 32.15 -6.19
CA SER A 12 -57.05 33.19 -6.55
C SER A 12 -55.91 32.60 -7.38
N PRO A 13 -55.46 33.27 -8.46
CA PRO A 13 -54.39 32.75 -9.31
C PRO A 13 -53.11 32.63 -8.47
N ARG A 14 -52.62 31.39 -8.35
CA ARG A 14 -51.34 31.12 -7.70
C ARG A 14 -50.24 31.78 -8.53
N PRO A 15 -49.25 32.45 -7.90
CA PRO A 15 -48.11 32.98 -8.62
C PRO A 15 -47.44 31.84 -9.38
N ARG A 16 -47.33 31.97 -10.71
CA ARG A 16 -46.55 31.03 -11.52
C ARG A 16 -45.12 31.06 -11.00
N SER A 17 -44.53 29.89 -10.80
CA SER A 17 -43.10 29.80 -10.52
C SER A 17 -42.32 30.53 -11.62
N PRO A 18 -41.20 31.20 -11.29
CA PRO A 18 -40.35 31.81 -12.31
C PRO A 18 -40.07 30.80 -13.43
N PRO A 19 -40.00 31.24 -14.70
CA PRO A 19 -39.59 30.35 -15.79
C PRO A 19 -38.33 29.62 -15.35
N ARG A 20 -38.29 28.29 -15.52
CA ARG A 20 -37.03 27.56 -15.33
C ARG A 20 -36.02 28.23 -16.24
N TYR A 21 -35.07 28.93 -15.65
CA TYR A 21 -33.95 29.50 -16.37
C TYR A 21 -33.34 28.36 -17.19
N PRO A 22 -32.99 28.57 -18.48
CA PRO A 22 -32.20 27.56 -19.18
C PRO A 22 -30.99 27.26 -18.30
N ASP A 23 -30.69 25.98 -18.09
CA ASP A 23 -29.55 25.56 -17.27
C ASP A 23 -28.26 25.92 -18.02
N LEU A 24 -27.90 27.21 -18.00
CA LEU A 24 -26.68 27.74 -18.57
C LEU A 24 -25.46 27.23 -17.78
N CYS A 25 -25.66 26.80 -16.53
CA CYS A 25 -24.64 26.16 -15.69
C CYS A 25 -24.38 24.69 -16.06
N GLY A 26 -25.34 23.99 -16.65
CA GLY A 26 -25.23 22.58 -16.99
C GLY A 26 -24.15 22.33 -18.04
N ARG A 27 -24.19 23.07 -19.16
CA ARG A 27 -23.25 22.85 -20.27
C ARG A 27 -21.79 23.16 -19.88
N HIS A 28 -21.54 24.27 -19.21
CA HIS A 28 -20.18 24.63 -18.79
C HIS A 28 -19.63 23.66 -17.74
N ARG A 29 -20.46 23.23 -16.78
CA ARG A 29 -20.06 22.24 -15.79
C ARG A 29 -19.75 20.89 -16.43
N LEU A 30 -20.62 20.41 -17.32
CA LEU A 30 -20.40 19.16 -18.05
C LEU A 30 -19.13 19.23 -18.91
N GLN A 31 -18.87 20.37 -19.57
CA GLN A 31 -17.64 20.56 -20.33
C GLN A 31 -16.39 20.56 -19.44
N ALA A 32 -16.46 21.15 -18.24
CA ALA A 32 -15.36 21.12 -17.27
C ALA A 32 -15.12 19.70 -16.74
N GLU A 33 -16.17 18.93 -16.44
CA GLU A 33 -16.07 17.52 -16.07
C GLU A 33 -15.45 16.67 -17.17
N VAL A 34 -15.87 16.87 -18.44
CA VAL A 34 -15.26 16.17 -19.58
C VAL A 34 -13.78 16.50 -19.69
N GLN A 35 -13.39 17.78 -19.56
CA GLN A 35 -11.97 18.15 -19.59
C GLN A 35 -11.17 17.55 -18.44
N LEU A 36 -11.76 17.49 -17.24
CA LEU A 36 -11.12 16.84 -16.09
C LEU A 36 -10.90 15.35 -16.36
N LEU A 37 -11.93 14.65 -16.82
CA LEU A 37 -11.84 13.23 -17.16
C LEU A 37 -10.82 12.98 -18.28
N SER A 38 -10.76 13.82 -19.31
CA SER A 38 -9.73 13.70 -20.34
C SER A 38 -8.32 13.83 -19.78
N ARG A 39 -8.10 14.74 -18.82
CA ARG A 39 -6.79 14.86 -18.14
C ARG A 39 -6.48 13.64 -17.29
N GLU A 40 -7.47 13.17 -16.53
CA GLU A 40 -7.30 11.98 -15.69
C GLU A 40 -6.94 10.75 -16.53
N ILE A 41 -7.61 10.57 -17.68
CA ILE A 41 -7.26 9.51 -18.64
C ILE A 41 -5.80 9.65 -19.08
N SER A 42 -5.36 10.85 -19.49
CA SER A 42 -3.97 11.05 -19.89
C SER A 42 -2.98 10.76 -18.76
N PHE A 43 -3.26 11.18 -17.52
CA PHE A 43 -2.40 10.87 -16.39
C PHE A 43 -2.30 9.38 -16.13
N LEU A 44 -3.42 8.65 -16.15
CA LEU A 44 -3.44 7.21 -15.93
C LEU A 44 -2.71 6.45 -17.05
N GLU A 45 -2.83 6.90 -18.31
CA GLU A 45 -2.08 6.34 -19.44
C GLU A 45 -0.57 6.55 -19.28
N GLU A 46 -0.15 7.75 -18.88
CA GLU A 46 1.26 8.07 -18.58
C GLU A 46 1.79 7.26 -17.39
N GLU A 47 1.03 7.15 -16.29
CA GLU A 47 1.40 6.34 -15.13
C GLU A 47 1.54 4.86 -15.51
N LEU A 48 0.61 4.32 -16.30
CA LEU A 48 0.67 2.93 -16.76
C LEU A 48 1.92 2.69 -17.60
N GLN A 49 2.22 3.58 -18.54
CA GLN A 49 3.42 3.50 -19.37
C GLN A 49 4.71 3.58 -18.54
N SER A 50 4.71 4.39 -17.46
CA SER A 50 5.85 4.48 -16.56
C SER A 50 6.12 3.20 -15.77
N VAL A 51 5.05 2.46 -15.42
CA VAL A 51 5.12 1.24 -14.61
C VAL A 51 5.45 0.01 -15.46
N GLU A 52 5.03 -0.02 -16.73
CA GLU A 52 5.19 -1.19 -17.62
C GLU A 52 6.66 -1.60 -17.85
N GLY A 53 7.60 -0.66 -17.73
CA GLY A 53 9.04 -0.91 -17.86
C GLY A 53 9.78 -1.24 -16.55
N LEU A 54 9.10 -1.23 -15.40
CA LEU A 54 9.76 -1.39 -14.10
C LEU A 54 10.14 -2.85 -13.84
N GLN A 55 11.28 -3.03 -13.16
CA GLN A 55 11.70 -4.34 -12.68
C GLN A 55 10.71 -4.87 -11.62
N PRO A 56 10.56 -6.20 -11.51
CA PRO A 56 9.73 -6.77 -10.46
C PRO A 56 10.23 -6.34 -9.07
N VAL A 57 9.30 -6.14 -8.15
CA VAL A 57 9.60 -5.68 -6.79
C VAL A 57 10.61 -6.60 -6.09
N SER A 58 10.58 -7.91 -6.37
CA SER A 58 11.54 -8.88 -5.83
C SER A 58 12.99 -8.60 -6.24
N ALA A 59 13.23 -8.12 -7.46
CA ALA A 59 14.57 -7.75 -7.92
C ALA A 59 15.06 -6.48 -7.21
N CYS A 60 14.20 -5.47 -7.11
CA CYS A 60 14.50 -4.23 -6.39
C CYS A 60 14.79 -4.48 -4.90
N CYS A 61 13.96 -5.28 -4.22
CA CYS A 61 14.18 -5.62 -2.82
C CYS A 61 15.50 -6.37 -2.60
N LYS A 62 15.89 -7.23 -3.55
CA LYS A 62 17.16 -7.96 -3.47
C LYS A 62 18.36 -7.03 -3.62
N GLU A 63 18.32 -6.10 -4.55
CA GLU A 63 19.39 -5.10 -4.73
C GLU A 63 19.60 -4.28 -3.45
N ILE A 64 18.50 -3.85 -2.81
CA ILE A 64 18.55 -3.12 -1.53
C ILE A 64 19.13 -4.00 -0.42
N ASP A 65 18.67 -5.26 -0.30
CA ASP A 65 19.18 -6.19 0.71
C ASP A 65 20.68 -6.48 0.53
N ASP A 66 21.11 -6.71 -0.70
CA ASP A 66 22.52 -6.92 -1.06
C ASP A 66 23.36 -5.68 -0.72
N TYR A 67 22.86 -4.48 -1.02
CA TYR A 67 23.53 -3.21 -0.70
C TYR A 67 23.68 -2.98 0.81
N VAL A 68 22.60 -3.16 1.58
CA VAL A 68 22.60 -3.03 3.04
C VAL A 68 23.47 -4.11 3.69
N GLY A 69 23.47 -5.33 3.13
CA GLY A 69 24.35 -6.41 3.56
C GLY A 69 25.84 -6.10 3.34
N ALA A 70 26.18 -5.45 2.22
CA ALA A 70 27.54 -5.03 1.91
C ALA A 70 28.00 -3.82 2.73
N ASN A 71 27.06 -2.92 3.10
CA ASN A 71 27.34 -1.68 3.82
C ASN A 71 26.57 -1.64 5.16
N PRO A 72 26.99 -2.43 6.17
CA PRO A 72 26.28 -2.48 7.43
C PRO A 72 26.40 -1.17 8.21
N ASP A 73 25.27 -0.70 8.74
CA ASP A 73 25.22 0.46 9.63
C ASP A 73 25.99 0.16 10.95
N PRO A 74 26.97 0.99 11.34
CA PRO A 74 27.71 0.84 12.60
C PRO A 74 26.83 0.83 13.85
N LEU A 75 25.65 1.46 13.80
CA LEU A 75 24.72 1.57 14.93
C LEU A 75 23.76 0.38 15.02
N ILE A 76 23.68 -0.46 13.99
CA ILE A 76 22.79 -1.61 13.97
C ILE A 76 23.59 -2.88 14.32
N PRO A 77 23.30 -3.54 15.45
CA PRO A 77 23.99 -4.77 15.82
C PRO A 77 23.69 -5.87 14.80
N ILE A 78 24.71 -6.33 14.08
CA ILE A 78 24.58 -7.44 13.14
C ILE A 78 24.46 -8.74 13.94
N PHE A 79 23.24 -9.13 14.28
CA PHE A 79 22.95 -10.46 14.82
C PHE A 79 23.13 -11.49 13.71
N LYS A 80 24.38 -11.93 13.47
CA LYS A 80 24.64 -13.12 12.66
C LYS A 80 23.80 -14.24 13.27
N LYS A 81 22.80 -14.74 12.55
CA LYS A 81 22.08 -15.96 12.92
C LYS A 81 23.14 -17.05 13.07
N ARG A 82 23.60 -17.29 14.30
CA ARG A 82 24.42 -18.46 14.60
C ARG A 82 23.57 -19.64 14.18
N ASN A 83 23.98 -20.28 13.10
CA ASN A 83 23.33 -21.50 12.64
C ASN A 83 23.31 -22.45 13.83
N LYS A 84 22.13 -22.70 14.42
CA LYS A 84 21.98 -23.49 15.66
C LYS A 84 22.65 -24.86 15.50
N HIS A 85 22.69 -25.35 14.26
CA HIS A 85 23.46 -26.50 13.83
C HIS A 85 24.94 -26.43 14.23
N CYS A 86 25.66 -25.32 13.98
CA CYS A 86 27.08 -25.19 14.34
C CYS A 86 27.32 -25.31 15.85
N CYS A 87 26.41 -24.76 16.68
CA CYS A 87 26.51 -24.88 18.13
C CYS A 87 26.29 -26.32 18.61
N ILE A 88 25.28 -27.01 18.05
CA ILE A 88 24.98 -28.40 18.38
C ILE A 88 26.11 -29.33 17.92
N TRP A 89 26.64 -29.15 16.70
CA TRP A 89 27.77 -29.94 16.19
C TRP A 89 29.08 -29.67 16.95
N ARG A 90 29.35 -28.43 17.39
CA ARG A 90 30.47 -28.14 18.31
C ARG A 90 30.29 -28.82 19.67
N TRP A 91 29.08 -28.81 20.22
CA TRP A 91 28.76 -29.45 21.49
C TRP A 91 28.87 -30.98 21.42
N LEU A 92 28.30 -31.60 20.37
CA LEU A 92 28.43 -33.03 20.10
C LEU A 92 29.90 -33.43 19.88
N ARG A 93 30.67 -32.64 19.14
CA ARG A 93 32.12 -32.89 18.94
C ARG A 93 32.91 -32.76 20.25
N ALA A 94 32.59 -31.79 21.10
CA ALA A 94 33.21 -31.65 22.42
C ALA A 94 32.90 -32.85 23.33
N MET A 95 31.66 -33.37 23.27
CA MET A 95 31.24 -34.55 24.03
C MET A 95 31.94 -35.84 23.53
N VAL A 96 32.12 -35.99 22.21
CA VAL A 96 32.84 -37.13 21.61
C VAL A 96 34.35 -37.06 21.85
N CYS A 97 34.94 -35.86 21.93
CA CYS A 97 36.38 -35.68 22.21
C CYS A 97 36.74 -35.86 23.70
N CYS A 98 35.79 -35.80 24.62
CA CYS A 98 36.00 -36.14 26.03
C CYS A 98 35.96 -37.65 26.26
N ASN A 99 36.91 -38.39 25.68
CA ASN A 99 37.17 -39.76 26.13
C ASN A 99 37.85 -39.72 27.51
N PRO A 100 37.33 -40.42 28.55
CA PRO A 100 37.95 -40.45 29.88
C PRO A 100 39.19 -41.34 29.95
N THR A 101 39.64 -41.94 28.84
CA THR A 101 40.80 -42.83 28.80
C THR A 101 42.06 -42.13 28.31
N ARG A 102 42.68 -41.34 29.20
CA ARG A 102 44.14 -41.33 29.35
C ARG A 102 44.54 -40.55 30.60
N THR A 103 44.62 -41.29 31.70
CA THR A 103 45.55 -40.99 32.77
C THR A 103 46.97 -40.92 32.20
N CYS A 104 47.66 -39.85 32.57
CA CYS A 104 49.11 -39.72 32.80
C CYS A 104 50.07 -40.18 31.69
N CYS A 105 50.82 -39.23 31.12
CA CYS A 105 52.27 -39.25 31.23
C CYS A 105 52.78 -37.80 31.26
N SER A 106 53.33 -37.43 32.40
CA SER A 106 54.25 -36.32 32.59
C SER A 106 55.53 -36.54 31.78
N ALA A 107 55.99 -35.52 31.06
CA ALA A 107 57.41 -35.26 30.81
C ALA A 107 57.60 -33.79 30.40
N ASN A 108 58.34 -33.05 31.24
CA ASN A 108 58.98 -31.78 30.92
C ASN A 108 59.97 -31.97 29.76
N ILE A 109 59.90 -31.15 28.71
CA ILE A 109 60.87 -30.13 28.27
C ILE A 109 60.46 -29.61 26.88
#